data_AF-A0A1S1Q304-F1
#
_entry.id   AF-A0A1S1Q304-F1
#
_cell.length_a   1.000
_cell.length_b   1.000
_cell.length_c   1.000
_cell.angle_alpha   90.00
_cell.angle_beta   90.00
_cell.angle_gamma   90.00
#
_symmetry.space_group_name_H-M   'P 1'
#
loop_
_entity.id
_entity.type
_entity.pdbx_description
1 polymer ?
#
loop_
_entity_poly.entity_id
_entity_poly.type
_entity_poly.pdbx_seq_one_letter_code
_entity_poly.pdbx_strand_id
1 'polypeptide(L)'
;MAEWPGDSRGARACSRPEAEPETGGIAEPHGMTEAGEPAAYPVVEPAAYPAVEPPAEPAVAEPITGRVGLLAGLVCALAMLLVGPLLGLLWSVSAPRLDVQAVLSGAMSVFGVQSTIDAYFAMICAVAGLVGGLVAYLRAADAGWPVPIGLAAGGIGGSLLAGWVGHLRRSGQVLDALPPNATPLLRDLVDFQVRATGLYLVLPGVALLVLSVALWAGGTAPGWPRRRR
;
A
#
# COMPACT_ATOMS: atom_id res chain seq x y z
N MET A 1 21.09 14.92 35.71
CA MET A 1 21.03 13.73 36.56
C MET A 1 19.82 13.90 37.47
N ALA A 2 18.70 13.31 37.09
CA ALA A 2 17.49 13.20 37.92
C ALA A 2 16.66 12.05 37.32
N GLU A 3 16.73 10.91 38.00
CA GLU A 3 16.00 9.69 37.71
C GLU A 3 14.52 9.86 38.06
N TRP A 4 13.63 9.23 37.28
CA TRP A 4 12.25 8.99 37.68
C TRP A 4 11.93 7.49 37.51
N PRO A 5 11.49 6.78 38.57
CA PRO A 5 11.23 5.35 38.54
C PRO A 5 9.83 5.02 38.02
N GLY A 6 9.68 3.81 37.48
CA GLY A 6 8.50 3.33 36.80
C GLY A 6 7.31 2.99 37.70
N ASP A 7 6.20 2.66 37.03
CA ASP A 7 5.18 1.79 37.61
C ASP A 7 4.70 0.80 36.55
N SER A 8 4.73 -0.45 36.96
CA SER A 8 4.33 -1.64 36.25
C SER A 8 3.18 -2.25 37.03
N ARG A 9 2.00 -2.38 36.44
CA ARG A 9 0.94 -3.28 36.93
C ARG A 9 -0.25 -3.33 35.97
N GLY A 10 -0.72 -4.54 35.64
CA GLY A 10 -2.08 -4.71 35.13
C GLY A 10 -2.37 -5.90 34.21
N ALA A 11 -1.84 -7.09 34.49
CA ALA A 11 -2.37 -8.32 33.89
C ALA A 11 -3.79 -8.60 34.43
N ARG A 12 -4.75 -8.91 33.53
CA ARG A 12 -6.02 -9.55 33.90
C ARG A 12 -6.26 -10.76 33.00
N ALA A 13 -5.97 -11.93 33.56
CA ALA A 13 -6.58 -13.19 33.17
C ALA A 13 -7.88 -13.35 33.98
N CYS A 14 -8.98 -13.68 33.32
CA CYS A 14 -10.19 -14.18 33.98
C CYS A 14 -10.51 -15.56 33.40
N SER A 15 -10.08 -16.58 34.13
CA SER A 15 -10.49 -17.97 34.02
C SER A 15 -11.97 -18.10 34.43
N ARG A 16 -12.75 -18.88 33.69
CA ARG A 16 -14.12 -19.27 34.07
C ARG A 16 -14.12 -20.75 34.48
N PRO A 17 -14.73 -21.14 35.60
CA PRO A 17 -14.62 -22.47 36.16
C PRO A 17 -15.59 -23.49 35.55
N GLU A 18 -15.12 -24.73 35.54
CA GLU A 18 -15.83 -25.99 35.29
C GLU A 18 -16.94 -26.22 36.32
N ALA A 19 -18.03 -26.87 35.88
CA ALA A 19 -19.06 -27.40 36.76
C ALA A 19 -19.01 -28.94 36.69
N GLU A 20 -18.73 -29.54 37.85
CA GLU A 20 -18.71 -30.97 38.13
C GLU A 20 -20.13 -31.56 38.29
N PRO A 21 -20.26 -32.90 38.28
CA PRO A 21 -21.52 -33.63 38.16
C PRO A 21 -22.14 -33.98 39.53
N GLU A 22 -23.47 -33.93 39.63
CA GLU A 22 -24.18 -34.49 40.79
C GLU A 22 -24.72 -35.89 40.51
N THR A 23 -24.46 -36.76 41.47
CA THR A 23 -24.78 -38.19 41.50
C THR A 23 -25.81 -38.42 42.61
N GLY A 24 -26.84 -39.24 42.33
CA GLY A 24 -27.44 -40.12 43.34
C GLY A 24 -28.79 -39.69 43.94
N GLY A 25 -29.76 -40.60 43.84
CA GLY A 25 -31.01 -40.55 44.61
C GLY A 25 -32.00 -41.64 44.21
N ILE A 26 -31.81 -42.86 44.72
CA ILE A 26 -32.79 -43.96 44.65
C ILE A 26 -33.82 -43.78 45.77
N ALA A 27 -35.11 -43.82 45.43
CA ALA A 27 -36.18 -44.18 46.35
C ALA A 27 -37.40 -44.73 45.58
N GLU A 28 -37.66 -46.03 45.72
CA GLU A 28 -39.01 -46.61 45.60
C GLU A 28 -39.73 -46.45 46.96
N PRO A 29 -41.07 -46.32 47.01
CA PRO A 29 -41.89 -47.53 47.17
C PRO A 29 -43.31 -47.52 46.55
N HIS A 30 -43.73 -48.76 46.26
CA HIS A 30 -45.07 -49.36 46.22
C HIS A 30 -46.37 -48.53 46.20
N GLY A 31 -47.15 -48.75 45.14
CA GLY A 31 -48.43 -49.48 45.23
C GLY A 31 -49.72 -48.64 45.26
N MET A 32 -50.49 -48.67 44.16
CA MET A 32 -51.93 -48.98 44.17
C MET A 32 -52.47 -49.06 42.73
N THR A 33 -53.20 -50.12 42.49
CA THR A 33 -54.04 -50.43 41.32
C THR A 33 -55.11 -49.38 41.08
N GLU A 34 -55.22 -48.87 39.85
CA GLU A 34 -56.52 -48.59 39.25
C GLU A 34 -56.46 -48.74 37.73
N ALA A 35 -57.48 -49.42 37.19
CA ALA A 35 -57.65 -49.71 35.79
C ALA A 35 -57.99 -48.42 35.02
N GLY A 36 -57.08 -48.02 34.14
CA GLY A 36 -57.30 -47.01 33.12
C GLY A 36 -56.67 -47.50 31.83
N GLU A 37 -57.52 -47.78 30.85
CA GLU A 37 -57.21 -48.06 29.45
C GLU A 37 -56.00 -47.24 28.97
N PRO A 38 -54.92 -47.84 28.42
CA PRO A 38 -53.81 -47.05 27.91
C PRO A 38 -54.33 -46.28 26.69
N ALA A 39 -54.61 -44.99 26.89
CA ALA A 39 -54.73 -44.05 25.79
C ALA A 39 -53.49 -44.25 24.92
N ALA A 40 -53.70 -44.68 23.68
CA ALA A 40 -52.64 -44.86 22.70
C ALA A 40 -51.88 -43.54 22.58
N TYR A 41 -50.73 -43.44 23.22
CA TYR A 41 -49.79 -42.37 22.97
C TYR A 41 -49.44 -42.48 21.47
N PRO A 42 -49.65 -41.43 20.67
CA PRO A 42 -49.17 -41.48 19.30
C PRO A 42 -47.67 -41.69 19.37
N VAL A 43 -47.19 -42.77 18.75
CA VAL A 43 -45.78 -42.94 18.46
C VAL A 43 -45.39 -41.73 17.62
N VAL A 44 -44.76 -40.74 18.25
CA VAL A 44 -44.16 -39.62 17.54
C VAL A 44 -43.00 -40.23 16.77
N GLU A 45 -43.25 -40.48 15.49
CA GLU A 45 -42.24 -40.84 14.51
C GLU A 45 -41.07 -39.84 14.67
N PRO A 46 -39.83 -40.29 14.93
CA PRO A 46 -38.72 -39.36 15.10
C PRO A 46 -38.60 -38.56 13.82
N ALA A 47 -38.92 -37.27 13.90
CA ALA A 47 -38.83 -36.36 12.78
C ALA A 47 -37.43 -36.52 12.17
N ALA A 48 -37.39 -36.90 10.89
CA ALA A 48 -36.15 -36.99 10.15
C ALA A 48 -35.41 -35.66 10.33
N TYR A 49 -34.27 -35.68 11.02
CA TYR A 49 -33.41 -34.52 11.13
C TYR A 49 -33.14 -34.05 9.69
N PRO A 50 -33.40 -32.77 9.35
CA PRO A 50 -33.01 -32.28 8.04
C PRO A 50 -31.51 -32.51 7.92
N ALA A 51 -31.08 -33.17 6.84
CA ALA A 51 -29.68 -33.36 6.56
C ALA A 51 -29.01 -31.99 6.61
N VAL A 52 -28.12 -31.78 7.59
CA VAL A 52 -27.28 -30.58 7.63
C VAL A 52 -26.39 -30.70 6.42
N GLU A 53 -26.70 -29.93 5.36
CA GLU A 53 -25.80 -29.81 4.22
C GLU A 53 -24.42 -29.41 4.76
N PRO A 54 -23.34 -30.14 4.42
CA PRO A 54 -22.01 -29.76 4.85
C PRO A 54 -21.77 -28.31 4.40
N PRO A 55 -21.21 -27.44 5.27
CA PRO A 55 -20.98 -26.05 4.92
C PRO A 55 -20.21 -26.01 3.61
N ALA A 56 -20.82 -25.39 2.58
CA ALA A 56 -20.22 -25.27 1.26
C ALA A 56 -18.78 -24.77 1.43
N GLU A 57 -17.82 -25.59 1.01
CA GLU A 57 -16.42 -25.18 1.03
C GLU A 57 -16.32 -23.81 0.33
N PRO A 58 -15.66 -22.81 0.95
CA PRO A 58 -15.56 -21.51 0.32
C PRO A 58 -14.88 -21.70 -1.02
N ALA A 59 -15.62 -21.44 -2.10
CA ALA A 59 -15.10 -21.52 -3.45
C ALA A 59 -13.80 -20.72 -3.49
N VAL A 60 -12.67 -21.42 -3.63
CA VAL A 60 -11.36 -20.79 -3.81
C VAL A 60 -11.50 -19.95 -5.06
N ALA A 61 -11.58 -18.64 -4.89
CA ALA A 61 -11.75 -17.71 -6.00
C ALA A 61 -10.55 -17.88 -6.94
N GLU A 62 -10.75 -18.60 -8.05
CA GLU A 62 -9.70 -18.70 -9.05
C GLU A 62 -9.34 -17.29 -9.52
N PRO A 63 -8.05 -16.91 -9.50
CA PRO A 63 -7.64 -15.61 -9.99
C PRO A 63 -7.73 -15.65 -11.52
N ILE A 64 -8.92 -15.40 -12.07
CA ILE A 64 -9.09 -15.19 -13.51
C ILE A 64 -8.46 -13.83 -13.84
N THR A 65 -7.14 -13.84 -13.93
CA THR A 65 -6.35 -12.74 -14.46
C THR A 65 -6.49 -12.80 -15.97
N GLY A 66 -7.55 -12.18 -16.50
CA GLY A 66 -7.78 -12.09 -17.93
C GLY A 66 -6.66 -11.32 -18.64
N ARG A 67 -6.43 -11.60 -19.92
CA ARG A 67 -5.47 -10.85 -20.77
C ARG A 67 -5.65 -9.34 -20.68
N VAL A 68 -6.89 -8.88 -20.53
CA VAL A 68 -7.25 -7.46 -20.36
C VAL A 68 -6.65 -6.87 -19.08
N GLY A 69 -6.64 -7.62 -17.97
CA GLY A 69 -6.04 -7.20 -16.71
C GLY A 69 -4.53 -6.99 -16.83
N LEU A 70 -3.84 -7.97 -17.42
CA LEU A 70 -2.40 -7.89 -17.68
C LEU A 70 -2.04 -6.75 -18.62
N LEU A 71 -2.82 -6.54 -19.70
CA LEU A 71 -2.61 -5.42 -20.61
C LEU A 71 -2.82 -4.08 -19.91
N ALA A 72 -3.82 -3.94 -19.05
CA ALA A 72 -4.02 -2.71 -18.28
C ALA A 72 -2.84 -2.44 -17.33
N GLY A 73 -2.35 -3.47 -16.61
CA GLY A 73 -1.15 -3.37 -15.78
C GLY A 73 0.08 -2.96 -16.60
N LEU A 74 0.30 -3.58 -17.76
CA LEU A 74 1.39 -3.25 -18.67
C LEU A 74 1.28 -1.81 -19.19
N VAL A 75 0.09 -1.37 -19.59
CA VAL A 75 -0.16 0.01 -20.06
C VAL A 75 0.13 1.01 -18.95
N CYS A 76 -0.32 0.74 -17.71
CA CYS A 76 0.02 1.58 -16.55
C CYS A 76 1.53 1.63 -16.32
N ALA A 77 2.22 0.50 -16.42
CA ALA A 77 3.67 0.44 -16.27
C ALA A 77 4.39 1.28 -17.33
N LEU A 78 4.05 1.07 -18.61
CA LEU A 78 4.64 1.80 -19.73
C LEU A 78 4.32 3.30 -19.66
N ALA A 79 3.09 3.67 -19.29
CA ALA A 79 2.71 5.06 -19.15
C ALA A 79 3.55 5.77 -18.07
N MET A 80 3.68 5.17 -16.89
CA MET A 80 4.49 5.73 -15.80
C MET A 80 5.97 5.79 -16.17
N LEU A 81 6.48 4.76 -16.86
CA LEU A 81 7.86 4.70 -17.34
C LEU A 81 8.16 5.83 -18.35
N LEU A 82 7.27 6.03 -19.33
CA LEU A 82 7.41 7.04 -20.38
C LEU A 82 7.22 8.47 -19.89
N VAL A 83 6.42 8.68 -18.85
CA VAL A 83 6.27 9.98 -18.19
C VAL A 83 7.57 10.40 -17.49
N GLY A 84 8.36 9.44 -16.99
CA GLY A 84 9.63 9.68 -16.30
C GLY A 84 10.56 10.69 -16.97
N PRO A 85 11.00 10.47 -18.22
CA PRO A 85 11.84 11.42 -18.96
C PRO A 85 11.27 12.85 -19.02
N LEU A 86 9.95 13.00 -19.18
CA LEU A 86 9.30 14.31 -19.21
C LEU A 86 9.38 15.01 -17.84
N LEU A 87 9.21 14.26 -16.75
CA LEU A 87 9.40 14.77 -15.39
C LEU A 87 10.85 15.18 -15.14
N GLY A 88 11.82 14.40 -15.66
CA GLY A 88 13.24 14.74 -15.59
C GLY A 88 13.58 16.04 -16.32
N LEU A 89 13.00 16.26 -17.50
CA LEU A 89 13.12 17.53 -18.22
C LEU A 89 12.48 18.68 -17.44
N LEU A 90 11.27 18.48 -16.92
CA LEU A 90 10.58 19.48 -16.12
C LEU A 90 11.41 19.87 -14.88
N TRP A 91 11.94 18.88 -14.17
CA TRP A 91 12.81 19.09 -13.02
C TRP A 91 14.09 19.84 -13.40
N SER A 92 14.71 19.52 -14.54
CA SER A 92 15.92 20.21 -15.00
C SER A 92 15.73 21.72 -15.21
N VAL A 93 14.53 22.13 -15.63
CA VAL A 93 14.19 23.55 -15.88
C VAL A 93 13.71 24.26 -14.62
N SER A 94 13.00 23.55 -13.74
CA SER A 94 12.37 24.16 -12.55
C SER A 94 13.25 24.18 -11.30
N ALA A 95 14.26 23.30 -11.20
CA ALA A 95 15.12 23.25 -10.03
C ALA A 95 16.01 24.50 -9.90
N PRO A 96 16.14 25.10 -8.69
CA PRO A 96 16.96 26.29 -8.45
C PRO A 96 18.42 26.10 -8.86
N ARG A 97 19.02 27.12 -9.48
CA ARG A 97 20.42 27.08 -9.93
C ARG A 97 21.36 27.30 -8.74
N LEU A 98 22.40 26.48 -8.66
CA LEU A 98 23.44 26.62 -7.66
C LEU A 98 24.43 27.68 -8.13
N ASP A 99 24.53 28.78 -7.38
CA ASP A 99 25.53 29.82 -7.65
C ASP A 99 26.84 29.41 -6.98
N VAL A 100 27.78 28.96 -7.81
CA VAL A 100 29.09 28.47 -7.37
C VAL A 100 29.88 29.58 -6.65
N GLN A 101 29.73 30.84 -7.05
CA GLN A 101 30.44 31.96 -6.43
C GLN A 101 29.85 32.28 -5.04
N ALA A 102 28.53 32.22 -4.89
CA ALA A 102 27.85 32.40 -3.60
C ALA A 102 28.21 31.28 -2.60
N VAL A 103 28.38 30.04 -3.08
CA VAL A 103 28.82 28.92 -2.24
C VAL A 103 30.29 29.07 -1.82
N LEU A 104 31.18 29.42 -2.75
CA LEU A 104 32.61 29.61 -2.46
C LEU A 104 32.88 30.78 -1.50
N SER A 105 32.05 31.81 -1.53
CA SER A 105 32.11 32.94 -0.60
C SER A 105 31.50 32.65 0.79
N GLY A 106 30.95 31.45 1.01
CA GLY A 106 30.27 31.07 2.24
C GLY A 106 28.92 31.74 2.46
N ALA A 107 28.42 32.52 1.50
CA ALA A 107 27.15 33.24 1.57
C ALA A 107 25.93 32.31 1.40
N MET A 108 26.14 31.06 0.95
CA MET A 108 25.06 30.11 0.68
C MET A 108 25.39 28.72 1.23
N SER A 109 24.45 28.14 1.98
CA SER A 109 24.56 26.76 2.47
C SER A 109 24.26 25.77 1.36
N VAL A 110 25.24 24.92 1.05
CA VAL A 110 25.16 23.84 0.06
C VAL A 110 24.00 22.89 0.37
N PHE A 111 23.83 22.53 1.64
CA PHE A 111 22.78 21.62 2.08
C PHE A 111 21.38 22.17 1.83
N GLY A 112 21.20 23.49 1.95
CA GLY A 112 19.92 24.16 1.71
C GLY A 112 19.51 24.12 0.23
N VAL A 113 20.46 24.40 -0.68
CA VAL A 113 20.21 24.37 -2.13
C VAL A 113 19.93 22.94 -2.58
N GLN A 114 20.72 21.98 -2.12
CA GLN A 114 20.54 20.56 -2.45
C GLN A 114 19.19 20.02 -1.98
N SER A 115 18.81 20.32 -0.73
CA SER A 115 17.49 19.95 -0.17
C SER A 115 16.35 20.55 -0.99
N THR A 116 16.51 21.79 -1.47
CA THR A 116 15.51 22.44 -2.32
C THR A 116 15.40 21.74 -3.68
N ILE A 117 16.54 21.42 -4.32
CA ILE A 117 16.57 20.68 -5.60
C ILE A 117 15.84 19.34 -5.47
N ASP A 118 16.13 18.60 -4.41
CA ASP A 118 15.50 17.31 -4.07
C ASP A 118 13.99 17.49 -3.80
N ALA A 119 13.59 18.57 -3.11
CA ALA A 119 12.18 18.87 -2.85
C ALA A 119 11.38 19.15 -4.13
N TYR A 120 11.97 19.83 -5.13
CA TYR A 120 11.33 20.02 -6.43
C TYR A 120 11.11 18.69 -7.16
N PHE A 121 12.10 17.80 -7.13
CA PHE A 121 11.96 16.45 -7.70
C PHE A 121 10.80 15.69 -7.03
N ALA A 122 10.78 15.70 -5.69
CA ALA A 122 9.74 15.06 -4.89
C ALA A 122 8.34 15.63 -5.21
N MET A 123 8.21 16.95 -5.28
CA MET A 123 6.94 17.62 -5.59
C MET A 123 6.43 17.24 -6.98
N ILE A 124 7.30 17.26 -7.99
CA ILE A 124 6.95 16.87 -9.37
C ILE A 124 6.49 15.41 -9.42
N CYS A 125 7.25 14.51 -8.77
CA CYS A 125 6.89 13.10 -8.67
C CYS A 125 5.57 12.88 -7.92
N ALA A 126 5.31 13.64 -6.85
CA ALA A 126 4.07 13.55 -6.09
C ALA A 126 2.85 13.97 -6.93
N VAL A 127 2.94 15.09 -7.65
CA VAL A 127 1.86 15.55 -8.55
C VAL A 127 1.60 14.54 -9.66
N ALA A 128 2.66 14.03 -10.30
CA ALA A 128 2.54 13.02 -11.34
C ALA A 128 1.95 11.70 -10.79
N GLY A 129 2.36 11.29 -9.58
CA GLY A 129 1.83 10.11 -8.90
C GLY A 129 0.34 10.26 -8.60
N LEU A 130 -0.09 11.43 -8.15
CA LEU A 130 -1.50 11.74 -7.91
C LEU A 130 -2.32 11.59 -9.18
N VAL A 131 -1.86 12.19 -10.27
CA VAL A 131 -2.53 12.08 -11.58
C VAL A 131 -2.55 10.62 -12.06
N GLY A 132 -1.42 9.91 -11.95
CA GLY A 132 -1.30 8.51 -12.36
C GLY A 132 -2.25 7.58 -11.60
N GLY A 133 -2.29 7.70 -10.26
CA GLY A 133 -3.20 6.93 -9.41
C GLY A 133 -4.67 7.20 -9.71
N LEU A 134 -5.04 8.47 -9.92
CA LEU A 134 -6.41 8.86 -10.26
C LEU A 134 -6.82 8.35 -11.65
N VAL A 135 -5.95 8.49 -12.65
CA VAL A 135 -6.21 7.98 -14.00
C VAL A 135 -6.35 6.45 -13.99
N ALA A 136 -5.49 5.75 -13.24
CA ALA A 136 -5.59 4.30 -13.09
C ALA A 136 -6.91 3.89 -12.42
N TYR A 137 -7.38 4.60 -11.41
CA TYR A 137 -8.70 4.37 -10.83
C TYR A 137 -9.81 4.55 -11.89
N LEU A 138 -9.82 5.68 -12.59
CA LEU A 138 -10.89 6.01 -13.54
C LEU A 138 -10.93 5.10 -14.77
N ARG A 139 -9.79 4.53 -15.18
CA ARG A 139 -9.66 3.80 -16.46
C ARG A 139 -9.37 2.32 -16.31
N ALA A 140 -8.80 1.91 -15.19
CA ALA A 140 -8.27 0.57 -15.01
C ALA A 140 -8.68 -0.07 -13.67
N ALA A 141 -9.52 0.57 -12.84
CA ALA A 141 -9.96 -0.06 -11.59
C ALA A 141 -10.53 -1.46 -11.82
N ASP A 142 -11.31 -1.68 -12.89
CA ASP A 142 -11.91 -2.99 -13.19
C ASP A 142 -10.93 -4.09 -13.59
N ALA A 143 -9.69 -3.72 -13.93
CA ALA A 143 -8.67 -4.64 -14.42
C ALA A 143 -7.98 -5.44 -13.29
N GLY A 144 -8.21 -5.06 -12.03
CA GLY A 144 -7.77 -5.83 -10.85
C GLY A 144 -6.29 -5.65 -10.48
N TRP A 145 -5.75 -6.67 -9.79
CA TRP A 145 -4.42 -6.65 -9.17
C TRP A 145 -3.21 -6.34 -10.08
N PRO A 146 -3.23 -6.57 -11.42
CA PRO A 146 -2.09 -6.19 -12.26
C PRO A 146 -1.85 -4.68 -12.35
N VAL A 147 -2.87 -3.85 -12.11
CA VAL A 147 -2.79 -2.38 -12.19
C VAL A 147 -1.86 -1.78 -11.13
N PRO A 148 -2.02 -2.05 -9.82
CA PRO A 148 -1.10 -1.54 -8.81
C PRO A 148 0.33 -2.02 -9.04
N ILE A 149 0.54 -3.25 -9.52
CA ILE A 149 1.89 -3.74 -9.87
C ILE A 149 2.48 -2.95 -11.03
N GLY A 150 1.68 -2.69 -12.06
CA GLY A 150 2.09 -1.86 -13.19
C GLY A 150 2.48 -0.45 -12.75
N LEU A 151 1.66 0.20 -11.91
CA LEU A 151 1.95 1.51 -11.34
C LEU A 151 3.22 1.50 -10.48
N ALA A 152 3.43 0.47 -9.67
CA ALA A 152 4.61 0.34 -8.83
C ALA A 152 5.88 0.18 -9.69
N ALA A 153 5.91 -0.81 -10.57
CA ALA A 153 7.06 -1.11 -11.41
C ALA A 153 7.37 0.05 -12.38
N GLY A 154 6.34 0.56 -13.07
CA GLY A 154 6.48 1.69 -13.97
C GLY A 154 6.79 3.00 -13.27
N GLY A 155 6.27 3.23 -12.06
CA GLY A 155 6.58 4.41 -11.24
C GLY A 155 8.01 4.39 -10.71
N ILE A 156 8.51 3.22 -10.27
CA ILE A 156 9.93 3.06 -9.91
C ILE A 156 10.79 3.35 -11.14
N GLY A 157 10.54 2.67 -12.26
CA GLY A 157 11.32 2.88 -13.50
C GLY A 157 11.26 4.33 -14.00
N GLY A 158 10.06 4.93 -14.00
CA GLY A 158 9.84 6.30 -14.45
C GLY A 158 10.54 7.33 -13.58
N SER A 159 10.53 7.15 -12.25
CA SER A 159 11.25 8.04 -11.33
C SER A 159 12.77 7.95 -11.52
N LEU A 160 13.30 6.75 -11.75
CA LEU A 160 14.72 6.53 -12.04
C LEU A 160 15.11 7.20 -13.35
N LEU A 161 14.30 7.04 -14.40
CA LEU A 161 14.49 7.73 -15.68
C LEU A 161 14.39 9.26 -15.53
N ALA A 162 13.49 9.76 -14.68
CA ALA A 162 13.38 11.18 -14.40
C ALA A 162 14.67 11.74 -13.77
N GLY A 163 15.21 11.06 -12.75
CA GLY A 163 16.49 11.43 -12.13
C GLY A 163 17.64 11.37 -13.13
N TRP A 164 17.70 10.31 -13.93
CA TRP A 164 18.73 10.13 -14.97
C TRP A 164 18.69 11.22 -16.05
N VAL A 165 17.50 11.50 -16.61
CA VAL A 165 17.34 12.52 -17.66
C VAL A 165 17.60 13.93 -17.12
N GLY A 166 17.13 14.22 -15.91
CA GLY A 166 17.39 15.51 -15.26
C GLY A 166 18.89 15.73 -15.00
N HIS A 167 19.58 14.69 -14.53
CA HIS A 167 21.02 14.68 -14.37
C HIS A 167 21.75 14.93 -15.70
N LEU A 168 21.48 14.14 -16.75
CA LEU A 168 22.15 14.28 -18.05
C LEU A 168 22.03 15.70 -18.64
N ARG A 169 20.87 16.35 -18.49
CA ARG A 169 20.64 17.69 -19.03
C ARG A 169 21.36 18.78 -18.24
N ARG A 170 21.58 18.56 -16.94
CA ARG A 170 22.10 19.60 -16.04
C ARG A 170 23.58 19.42 -15.75
N SER A 171 24.05 18.20 -15.51
CA SER A 171 25.45 17.92 -15.20
C SER A 171 26.37 18.31 -16.36
N GLY A 172 25.97 18.06 -17.61
CA GLY A 172 26.80 18.42 -18.78
C GLY A 172 27.07 19.93 -18.90
N GLN A 173 26.04 20.77 -18.69
CA GLN A 173 26.19 22.23 -18.85
C GLN A 173 27.05 22.87 -17.76
N VAL A 174 27.09 22.29 -16.57
CA VAL A 174 27.83 22.88 -15.45
C VAL A 174 29.23 22.26 -15.30
N LEU A 175 29.42 20.99 -15.66
CA LEU A 175 30.74 20.34 -15.72
C LEU A 175 31.69 21.03 -16.71
N ASP A 176 31.17 21.42 -17.88
CA ASP A 176 31.94 22.14 -18.91
C ASP A 176 32.35 23.55 -18.48
N ALA A 177 31.68 24.12 -17.47
CA ALA A 177 31.94 25.45 -16.95
C ALA A 177 32.91 25.46 -15.74
N LEU A 178 33.37 24.30 -15.25
CA LEU A 178 34.31 24.27 -14.13
C LEU A 178 35.74 24.63 -14.57
N PRO A 179 36.48 25.39 -13.74
CA PRO A 179 37.92 25.55 -13.92
C PRO A 179 38.63 24.18 -13.87
N PRO A 180 39.70 23.97 -14.67
CA PRO A 180 40.40 22.68 -14.73
C PRO A 180 40.96 22.23 -13.36
N ASN A 181 41.18 23.18 -12.45
CA ASN A 181 41.68 23.05 -11.09
C ASN A 181 40.58 23.00 -10.01
N ALA A 182 39.33 22.72 -10.39
CA ALA A 182 38.23 22.52 -9.44
C ALA A 182 38.49 21.33 -8.50
N THR A 183 38.26 21.54 -7.22
CA THR A 183 38.42 20.52 -6.18
C THR A 183 37.41 19.37 -6.35
N PRO A 184 37.73 18.15 -5.86
CA PRO A 184 36.81 17.00 -5.93
C PRO A 184 35.46 17.27 -5.27
N LEU A 185 35.48 18.05 -4.18
CA LEU A 185 34.30 18.45 -3.42
C LEU A 185 33.42 19.41 -4.22
N LEU A 186 34.02 20.30 -5.03
CA LEU A 186 33.27 21.18 -5.92
C LEU A 186 32.64 20.37 -7.05
N ARG A 187 33.37 19.42 -7.65
CA ARG A 187 32.84 18.53 -8.70
C ARG A 187 31.65 17.69 -8.19
N ASP A 188 31.75 17.14 -6.98
CA ASP A 188 30.66 16.38 -6.33
C ASP A 188 29.45 17.27 -5.95
N LEU A 189 29.68 18.58 -5.80
CA LEU A 189 28.63 19.59 -5.60
C LEU A 189 27.86 19.93 -6.87
N VAL A 190 28.57 19.93 -8.00
CA VAL A 190 27.99 20.25 -9.31
C VAL A 190 27.31 19.03 -9.91
N ASP A 191 27.59 17.85 -9.37
CA ASP A 191 26.98 16.61 -9.82
C ASP A 191 25.50 16.59 -9.43
N PHE A 192 24.65 16.87 -10.40
CA PHE A 192 23.23 17.09 -10.20
C PHE A 192 22.53 15.73 -10.06
N GLN A 193 22.61 15.14 -8.86
CA GLN A 193 22.01 13.85 -8.56
C GLN A 193 21.00 13.98 -7.40
N VAL A 194 19.89 13.25 -7.49
CA VAL A 194 18.97 13.06 -6.37
C VAL A 194 19.69 12.23 -5.31
N ARG A 195 20.13 12.86 -4.22
CA ARG A 195 20.92 12.18 -3.17
C ARG A 195 20.03 11.35 -2.23
N ALA A 196 18.79 11.77 -2.04
CA ALA A 196 17.83 11.01 -1.27
C ALA A 196 17.18 9.92 -2.13
N THR A 197 17.74 8.70 -2.12
CA THR A 197 17.23 7.55 -2.89
C THR A 197 15.75 7.26 -2.60
N GLY A 198 15.27 7.58 -1.39
CA GLY A 198 13.86 7.46 -1.04
C GLY A 198 12.91 8.31 -1.90
N LEU A 199 13.39 9.38 -2.53
CA LEU A 199 12.56 10.25 -3.37
C LEU A 199 12.12 9.57 -4.68
N TYR A 200 12.85 8.57 -5.16
CA TYR A 200 12.41 7.74 -6.28
C TYR A 200 11.12 6.95 -5.94
N LEU A 201 10.83 6.72 -4.66
CA LEU A 201 9.61 6.05 -4.22
C LEU A 201 8.40 6.99 -4.11
N VAL A 202 8.57 8.31 -4.24
CA VAL A 202 7.46 9.25 -4.13
C VAL A 202 6.46 9.05 -5.26
N LEU A 203 6.93 8.89 -6.51
CA LEU A 203 6.07 8.67 -7.67
C LEU A 203 5.19 7.39 -7.52
N PRO A 204 5.77 6.19 -7.33
CA PRO A 204 4.97 4.97 -7.15
C PRO A 204 4.18 5.00 -5.84
N GLY A 205 4.74 5.52 -4.74
CA GLY A 205 4.08 5.58 -3.45
C GLY A 205 2.81 6.42 -3.46
N VAL A 206 2.88 7.64 -4.02
CA VAL A 206 1.71 8.52 -4.15
C VAL A 206 0.68 7.93 -5.11
N ALA A 207 1.11 7.33 -6.23
CA ALA A 207 0.18 6.71 -7.17
C ALA A 207 -0.62 5.55 -6.54
N LEU A 208 0.07 4.68 -5.79
CA LEU A 208 -0.55 3.58 -5.07
C LEU A 208 -1.46 4.06 -3.95
N LEU A 209 -1.05 5.09 -3.21
CA LEU A 209 -1.85 5.69 -2.16
C LEU A 209 -3.15 6.28 -2.73
N VAL A 210 -3.05 7.06 -3.81
CA VAL A 210 -4.23 7.66 -4.46
C VAL A 210 -5.14 6.59 -5.04
N LEU A 211 -4.58 5.57 -5.70
CA LEU A 211 -5.37 4.44 -6.16
C LEU A 211 -6.11 3.81 -4.98
N SER A 212 -5.40 3.42 -3.92
CA SER A 212 -5.97 2.75 -2.74
C SER A 212 -7.07 3.57 -2.06
N VAL A 213 -6.87 4.89 -1.90
CA VAL A 213 -7.86 5.80 -1.34
C VAL A 213 -9.08 5.91 -2.25
N ALA A 214 -8.89 6.04 -3.56
CA ALA A 214 -10.00 6.10 -4.52
C ALA A 214 -10.79 4.78 -4.58
N LEU A 215 -10.08 3.65 -4.47
CA LEU A 215 -10.64 2.32 -4.39
C LEU A 215 -11.54 2.17 -3.14
N TRP A 216 -11.01 2.58 -1.99
CA TRP A 216 -11.72 2.58 -0.71
C TRP A 216 -12.93 3.51 -0.72
N ALA A 217 -12.76 4.76 -1.17
CA ALA A 217 -13.85 5.74 -1.27
C ALA A 217 -14.94 5.31 -2.28
N GLY A 218 -14.56 4.52 -3.29
CA GLY A 218 -15.47 3.94 -4.27
C GLY A 218 -16.31 2.75 -3.76
N GLY A 219 -16.17 2.35 -2.50
CA GLY A 219 -16.90 1.22 -1.92
C GLY A 219 -16.44 -0.14 -2.44
N THR A 220 -15.26 -0.20 -3.02
CA THR A 220 -14.69 -1.38 -3.65
C THR A 220 -13.56 -1.91 -2.77
N ALA A 221 -13.72 -3.15 -2.28
CA ALA A 221 -12.80 -4.05 -1.56
C ALA A 221 -13.60 -4.84 -0.49
N PRO A 222 -13.29 -6.11 -0.14
CA PRO A 222 -12.06 -6.86 -0.40
C PRO A 222 -12.23 -8.02 -1.40
N GLY A 223 -11.34 -8.11 -2.42
CA GLY A 223 -11.26 -9.21 -3.40
C GLY A 223 -11.23 -8.82 -4.89
N TRP A 224 -11.46 -7.55 -5.20
CA TRP A 224 -11.34 -6.86 -6.50
C TRP A 224 -11.45 -7.69 -7.79
N PRO A 225 -12.63 -7.81 -8.41
CA PRO A 225 -13.22 -6.69 -9.17
C PRO A 225 -14.77 -6.62 -9.14
N ARG A 226 -15.35 -5.41 -9.12
CA ARG A 226 -16.56 -5.08 -9.90
C ARG A 226 -16.79 -3.56 -10.02
N ARG A 227 -16.82 -3.07 -11.26
CA ARG A 227 -17.62 -1.92 -11.69
C ARG A 227 -18.32 -2.33 -13.00
N ARG A 228 -19.60 -2.65 -12.92
CA ARG A 228 -20.50 -2.55 -14.09
C ARG A 228 -21.49 -1.43 -13.74
N ARG A 229 -21.58 -0.46 -14.65
CA ARG A 229 -22.36 0.77 -14.50
C ARG A 229 -23.81 0.50 -14.12
#